data_AF-A0A1D8NK23-F1
#
_entry.id   AF-A0A1D8NK23-F1
#
_cell.length_a   1.000
_cell.length_b   1.000
_cell.length_c   1.000
_cell.angle_alpha   90.00
_cell.angle_beta   90.00
_cell.angle_gamma   90.00
#
_symmetry.space_group_name_H-M   'P 1'
#
loop_
_entity.id
_entity.type
_entity.pdbx_description
1 polymer ?
#
loop_
_entity_poly.entity_id
_entity_poly.type
_entity_poly.pdbx_seq_one_letter_code
_entity_poly.pdbx_strand_id
1 'polypeptide(L)'
;MTESSNPQAPPTIAEANANSMPKKFRNSSWKAPKNRNKNIKAIIAEEQRRLADKNLGIDDITYFNIDAPPSLIPSKAYCDITGLEGKYRSPSTNLRFYNQEVAQVVRDIPPGVDQQYLELRGANIILR
;
A
#
# COMPACT_ATOMS: atom_id res chain seq x y z
N MET A 1 44.23 27.21 16.44
CA MET A 1 44.71 26.43 15.29
C MET A 1 43.57 25.52 14.87
N THR A 2 43.08 25.77 13.66
CA THR A 2 41.85 25.26 13.04
C THR A 2 41.99 23.80 12.61
N GLU A 3 41.18 22.90 13.15
CA GLU A 3 40.96 21.57 12.55
C GLU A 3 39.72 21.66 11.65
N SER A 4 40.00 21.74 10.36
CA SER A 4 39.02 21.71 9.29
C SER A 4 38.37 20.32 9.22
N SER A 5 37.07 20.24 9.51
CA SER A 5 36.24 19.07 9.20
C SER A 5 36.14 18.93 7.68
N ASN A 6 36.95 18.02 7.13
CA ASN A 6 36.89 17.62 5.73
C ASN A 6 35.51 16.98 5.43
N PRO A 7 34.75 17.45 4.42
CA PRO A 7 33.53 16.75 4.00
C PRO A 7 33.93 15.43 3.35
N GLN A 8 33.73 14.33 4.07
CA GLN A 8 33.95 12.97 3.57
C GLN A 8 33.26 12.83 2.21
N ALA A 9 34.03 12.63 1.14
CA ALA A 9 33.47 12.34 -0.17
C ALA A 9 32.55 11.11 -0.07
N PRO A 10 31.43 11.06 -0.83
CA PRO A 10 30.56 9.89 -0.79
C PRO A 10 31.39 8.64 -1.11
N PRO A 11 31.23 7.54 -0.34
CA PRO A 11 32.02 6.35 -0.53
C PRO A 11 31.89 5.87 -1.96
N THR A 12 33.02 5.48 -2.54
CA THR A 12 33.02 4.90 -3.88
C THR A 12 32.24 3.59 -3.89
N ILE A 13 31.69 3.19 -5.05
CA ILE A 13 30.90 1.95 -5.18
C ILE A 13 31.66 0.72 -4.65
N ALA A 14 33.00 0.73 -4.75
CA ALA A 14 33.88 -0.30 -4.22
C ALA A 14 33.88 -0.38 -2.68
N GLU A 15 33.86 0.77 -2.00
CA GLU A 15 33.86 0.87 -0.54
C GLU A 15 32.48 0.54 0.05
N ALA A 16 31.40 0.79 -0.70
CA ALA A 16 30.03 0.45 -0.30
C ALA A 16 29.68 -1.06 -0.43
N ASN A 17 30.61 -1.89 -0.92
CA ASN A 17 30.35 -3.31 -1.11
C ASN A 17 30.45 -4.09 0.21
N ALA A 18 29.31 -4.44 0.81
CA ALA A 18 29.23 -5.24 2.04
C ALA A 18 29.79 -6.68 1.92
N ASN A 19 30.25 -7.12 0.74
CA ASN A 19 30.92 -8.39 0.52
C ASN A 19 32.45 -8.28 0.48
N SER A 20 33.02 -7.05 0.45
CA SER A 20 34.47 -6.84 0.45
C SER A 20 35.11 -7.20 1.80
N MET A 21 34.34 -7.16 2.89
CA MET A 21 34.81 -7.51 4.22
C MET A 21 34.31 -8.89 4.69
N PRO A 22 35.18 -9.72 5.31
CA PRO A 22 34.80 -11.01 5.86
C PRO A 22 33.84 -10.84 7.06
N LYS A 23 32.70 -11.54 7.01
CA LYS A 23 31.64 -11.43 8.02
C LYS A 23 31.91 -12.37 9.21
N LYS A 24 32.76 -11.93 10.14
CA LYS A 24 33.24 -12.71 11.32
C LYS A 24 32.13 -13.19 12.26
N PHE A 25 30.95 -12.55 12.23
CA PHE A 25 29.81 -12.86 13.10
C PHE A 25 28.75 -13.77 12.45
N ARG A 26 28.89 -14.13 11.17
CA ARG A 26 27.92 -15.01 10.50
C ARG A 26 28.32 -16.47 10.69
N ASN A 27 27.38 -17.29 11.18
CA ASN A 27 27.57 -18.72 11.28
C ASN A 27 27.71 -19.36 9.89
N SER A 28 28.83 -20.05 9.63
CA SER A 28 29.10 -20.73 8.36
C SER A 28 28.22 -21.95 8.11
N SER A 29 27.63 -22.57 9.14
CA SER A 29 26.78 -23.76 8.97
C SER A 29 25.32 -23.43 8.64
N TRP A 30 24.90 -22.17 8.82
CA TRP A 30 23.53 -21.77 8.56
C TRP A 30 23.23 -21.71 7.06
N LYS A 31 22.15 -22.37 6.64
CA LYS A 31 21.65 -22.35 5.25
C LYS A 31 20.26 -21.73 5.22
N ALA A 32 20.06 -20.76 4.34
CA ALA A 32 18.75 -20.15 4.16
C ALA A 32 17.75 -21.17 3.59
N PRO A 33 16.53 -21.26 4.15
CA PRO A 33 15.50 -22.13 3.58
C PRO A 33 15.07 -21.62 2.21
N LYS A 34 14.78 -22.55 1.29
CA LYS A 34 14.38 -22.24 -0.10
C LYS A 34 13.12 -21.37 -0.18
N ASN A 35 12.16 -21.58 0.72
CA ASN A 35 10.86 -20.90 0.72
C ASN A 35 10.73 -19.89 1.88
N ARG A 36 11.60 -18.86 1.87
CA ARG A 36 11.56 -17.79 2.88
C ARG A 36 10.56 -16.68 2.54
N ASN A 37 10.48 -16.29 1.28
CA ASN A 37 9.67 -15.14 0.85
C ASN A 37 8.27 -15.63 0.44
N LYS A 38 7.32 -15.58 1.38
CA LYS A 38 5.92 -15.97 1.15
C LYS A 38 5.08 -14.71 0.89
N ASN A 39 4.09 -14.82 -0.01
CA ASN A 39 3.06 -13.79 -0.17
C ASN A 39 2.17 -13.76 1.09
N ILE A 40 1.65 -12.60 1.46
CA ILE A 40 0.63 -12.42 2.51
C ILE A 40 -0.49 -13.47 2.39
N LYS A 41 -1.00 -13.74 1.18
CA LYS A 41 -2.02 -14.79 0.98
C LYS A 41 -1.57 -16.18 1.44
N ALA A 42 -0.31 -16.53 1.18
CA ALA A 42 0.25 -17.81 1.59
C ALA A 42 0.48 -17.88 3.11
N ILE A 43 0.88 -16.76 3.72
CA ILE A 43 1.03 -16.62 5.18
C ILE A 43 -0.33 -16.79 5.86
N ILE A 44 -1.36 -16.09 5.35
CA ILE A 44 -2.74 -16.20 5.86
C ILE A 44 -3.25 -17.64 5.76
N ALA A 45 -3.04 -18.32 4.63
CA ALA A 45 -3.50 -19.71 4.46
C ALA A 45 -2.77 -20.71 5.38
N GLU A 46 -1.49 -20.47 5.68
CA GLU A 46 -0.74 -21.26 6.66
C GLU A 46 -1.22 -21.00 8.08
N GLU A 47 -1.54 -19.75 8.40
CA GLU A 47 -2.11 -19.39 9.68
C GLU A 47 -3.46 -20.09 9.89
N GLN A 48 -4.36 -20.10 8.90
CA GLN A 48 -5.63 -20.85 9.01
C GLN A 48 -5.43 -22.31 9.40
N ARG A 49 -4.45 -22.98 8.79
CA ARG A 49 -4.09 -24.37 9.15
C ARG A 49 -3.52 -24.48 10.56
N ARG A 50 -2.66 -23.54 10.96
CA ARG A 50 -2.07 -23.50 12.31
C ARG A 50 -3.12 -23.28 13.41
N LEU A 51 -4.16 -22.51 13.11
CA LEU A 51 -5.23 -22.20 14.05
C LEU A 51 -6.28 -23.31 14.16
N ALA A 52 -6.43 -24.16 13.14
CA ALA A 52 -7.42 -25.25 13.14
C ALA A 52 -7.28 -26.19 14.35
N ASP A 53 -6.04 -26.43 14.78
CA ASP A 53 -5.73 -27.33 15.91
C ASP A 53 -5.64 -26.60 17.27
N LYS A 54 -5.85 -25.27 17.31
CA LYS A 54 -5.64 -24.44 18.50
C LYS A 54 -6.93 -23.75 18.94
N ASN A 55 -7.24 -23.86 20.23
CA ASN A 55 -8.26 -23.02 20.87
C ASN A 55 -7.64 -21.66 21.21
N LEU A 56 -7.97 -20.63 20.43
CA LEU A 56 -7.50 -19.26 20.64
C LEU A 56 -8.38 -18.53 21.65
N GLY A 57 -7.74 -17.76 22.53
CA GLY A 57 -8.40 -16.73 23.31
C GLY A 57 -8.69 -15.47 22.48
N ILE A 58 -9.53 -14.58 23.01
CA ILE A 58 -9.92 -13.31 22.36
C ILE A 58 -8.71 -12.38 22.13
N ASP A 59 -7.70 -12.47 22.99
CA ASP A 59 -6.52 -11.60 22.99
C ASP A 59 -5.32 -12.20 22.23
N ASP A 60 -5.47 -13.37 21.61
CA ASP A 60 -4.37 -14.02 20.91
C ASP A 60 -4.08 -13.33 19.57
N ILE A 61 -2.85 -12.79 19.46
CA ILE A 61 -2.37 -12.09 18.26
C ILE A 61 -2.28 -13.08 17.10
N THR A 62 -3.05 -12.81 16.05
CA THR A 62 -3.18 -13.64 14.86
C THR A 62 -3.07 -12.78 13.61
N TYR A 63 -2.60 -13.34 12.48
CA TYR A 63 -2.51 -12.59 11.21
C TYR A 63 -3.85 -11.99 10.73
N PHE A 64 -4.99 -12.45 11.22
CA PHE A 64 -6.32 -11.89 10.92
C PHE A 64 -6.62 -10.59 11.67
N ASN A 65 -5.96 -10.35 12.80
CA ASN A 65 -6.30 -9.26 13.72
C ASN A 65 -5.28 -8.10 13.65
N ILE A 66 -4.37 -8.13 12.66
CA ILE A 66 -3.34 -7.10 12.48
C ILE A 66 -3.96 -5.82 11.91
N ASP A 67 -4.92 -5.96 10.99
CA ASP A 67 -5.57 -4.84 10.34
C ASP A 67 -6.69 -4.27 11.21
N ALA A 68 -6.87 -2.96 11.13
CA ALA A 68 -7.97 -2.29 11.81
C ALA A 68 -9.32 -2.81 11.29
N PRO A 69 -10.33 -2.95 12.17
CA PRO A 69 -11.67 -3.31 11.73
C PRO A 69 -12.24 -2.25 10.79
N PRO A 70 -13.20 -2.61 9.93
CA PRO A 70 -13.82 -1.65 9.02
C PRO A 70 -14.51 -0.54 9.79
N SER A 71 -14.49 0.67 9.23
CA SER A 71 -15.16 1.82 9.83
C SER A 71 -16.68 1.67 9.79
N LEU A 72 -17.35 1.95 10.91
CA LEU A 72 -18.81 1.99 11.03
C LEU A 72 -19.41 3.35 10.62
N ILE A 73 -18.56 4.38 10.53
CA ILE A 73 -18.97 5.76 10.23
C ILE A 73 -19.03 5.95 8.71
N PRO A 74 -20.12 6.49 8.15
CA PRO A 74 -20.20 6.74 6.72
C PRO A 74 -19.17 7.80 6.30
N SER A 75 -18.43 7.52 5.22
CA SER A 75 -17.45 8.47 4.68
C SER A 75 -18.14 9.64 4.00
N LYS A 76 -17.57 10.85 4.16
CA LYS A 76 -18.04 12.04 3.44
C LYS A 76 -17.72 11.90 1.95
N ALA A 77 -18.66 12.32 1.11
CA ALA A 77 -18.48 12.31 -0.33
C ALA A 77 -17.82 13.63 -0.78
N TYR A 78 -16.69 13.51 -1.46
CA TYR A 78 -15.99 14.63 -2.09
C TYR A 78 -16.07 14.51 -3.60
N CYS A 79 -15.96 15.65 -4.29
CA CYS A 79 -15.87 15.73 -5.73
C CYS A 79 -14.54 15.16 -6.20
N ASP A 80 -14.57 14.28 -7.20
CA ASP A 80 -13.39 13.58 -7.68
C ASP A 80 -12.42 14.50 -8.47
N ILE A 81 -12.90 15.67 -8.93
CA ILE A 81 -12.11 16.65 -9.72
C ILE A 81 -11.59 17.78 -8.84
N THR A 82 -12.45 18.41 -8.02
CA THR A 82 -12.10 19.63 -7.28
C THR A 82 -11.79 19.40 -5.80
N GLY A 83 -12.15 18.25 -5.24
CA GLY A 83 -11.99 17.96 -3.80
C GLY A 83 -12.99 18.67 -2.87
N LEU A 84 -13.92 19.48 -3.40
CA LEU A 84 -15.03 20.08 -2.63
C LEU A 84 -16.09 19.02 -2.27
N GLU A 85 -17.10 19.36 -1.48
CA GLU A 85 -18.18 18.43 -1.10
C GLU A 85 -18.93 17.92 -2.35
N GLY A 86 -18.95 16.60 -2.58
CA GLY A 86 -19.55 15.97 -3.75
C GLY A 86 -21.02 15.64 -3.51
N LYS A 87 -21.91 16.63 -3.64
CA LYS A 87 -23.36 16.47 -3.39
C LYS A 87 -24.08 15.58 -4.40
N TYR A 88 -23.57 15.51 -5.64
CA TYR A 88 -24.23 14.81 -6.75
C TYR A 88 -23.28 13.83 -7.43
N ARG A 89 -23.86 12.86 -8.13
CA ARG A 89 -23.13 11.80 -8.87
C ARG A 89 -23.67 11.69 -10.29
N SER A 90 -22.76 11.57 -11.25
CA SER A 90 -23.12 11.34 -12.66
C SER A 90 -23.58 9.89 -12.88
N PRO A 91 -24.69 9.63 -13.59
CA PRO A 91 -25.14 8.26 -13.88
C PRO A 91 -24.27 7.56 -14.94
N SER A 92 -23.61 8.30 -15.83
CA SER A 92 -22.79 7.73 -16.91
C SER A 92 -21.38 7.37 -16.44
N THR A 93 -20.69 8.33 -15.83
CA THR A 93 -19.28 8.20 -15.42
C THR A 93 -19.10 7.86 -13.96
N ASN A 94 -20.18 7.84 -13.16
CA ASN A 94 -20.14 7.54 -11.73
C ASN A 94 -19.35 8.54 -10.86
N LEU A 95 -18.82 9.62 -11.46
CA LEU A 95 -18.05 10.66 -10.81
C LEU A 95 -18.92 11.56 -9.94
N ARG A 96 -18.35 12.02 -8.82
CA ARG A 96 -18.98 12.95 -7.88
C ARG A 96 -18.62 14.38 -8.24
N PHE A 97 -19.61 15.28 -8.24
CA PHE A 97 -19.44 16.69 -8.56
C PHE A 97 -20.15 17.62 -7.57
N TYR A 98 -19.68 18.87 -7.49
CA TYR A 98 -20.19 19.89 -6.58
C TYR A 98 -21.25 20.79 -7.24
N ASN A 99 -20.89 21.44 -8.35
CA ASN A 99 -21.71 22.42 -9.06
C ASN A 99 -21.94 22.04 -10.54
N GLN A 100 -22.73 22.85 -11.24
CA GLN A 100 -23.06 22.65 -12.65
C GLN A 100 -21.84 22.78 -13.57
N GLU A 101 -20.87 23.64 -13.25
CA GLU A 101 -19.66 23.82 -14.06
C GLU A 101 -18.85 22.53 -14.13
N VAL A 102 -18.62 21.90 -12.97
CA VAL A 102 -17.96 20.59 -12.92
C VAL A 102 -18.81 19.52 -13.60
N ALA A 103 -20.14 19.60 -13.53
CA ALA A 103 -21.01 18.68 -14.25
C ALA A 103 -20.85 18.79 -15.78
N GLN A 104 -20.63 20.00 -16.31
CA GLN A 104 -20.32 20.17 -17.74
C GLN A 104 -19.00 19.50 -18.10
N VAL A 105 -17.95 19.74 -17.32
CA VAL A 105 -16.65 19.10 -17.51
C VAL A 105 -16.77 17.57 -17.46
N VAL A 106 -17.53 17.02 -16.50
CA VAL A 106 -17.74 15.58 -16.36
C VAL A 106 -18.46 14.96 -17.57
N ARG A 107 -19.32 15.73 -18.25
CA ARG A 107 -19.98 15.28 -19.50
C ARG A 107 -19.04 15.28 -20.69
N ASP A 108 -18.11 16.23 -20.72
CA ASP A 108 -17.17 16.42 -21.83
C ASP A 108 -15.85 15.65 -21.64
N ILE A 109 -15.72 14.89 -20.54
CA ILE A 109 -14.54 14.06 -20.28
C ILE A 109 -14.40 12.97 -21.36
N PRO A 110 -13.21 12.79 -21.96
CA PRO A 110 -12.95 11.68 -22.86
C PRO A 110 -13.09 10.32 -22.16
N PRO A 111 -13.60 9.29 -22.86
CA PRO A 111 -13.72 7.95 -22.30
C PRO A 111 -12.33 7.42 -21.88
N GLY A 112 -12.22 6.84 -20.69
CA GLY A 112 -11.00 6.29 -20.10
C GLY A 112 -10.37 7.17 -19.02
N VAL A 113 -10.56 8.50 -19.09
CA VAL A 113 -10.10 9.43 -18.04
C VAL A 113 -11.01 9.33 -16.80
N ASP A 114 -12.29 9.02 -17.00
CA ASP A 114 -13.24 8.70 -15.94
C ASP A 114 -12.76 7.56 -15.04
N GLN A 115 -12.21 6.49 -15.62
CA GLN A 115 -11.68 5.36 -14.86
C GLN A 115 -10.43 5.73 -14.06
N GLN A 116 -9.59 6.63 -14.57
CA GLN A 116 -8.42 7.14 -13.83
C GLN A 116 -8.85 7.93 -12.60
N TYR A 117 -9.86 8.81 -12.74
CA TYR A 117 -10.43 9.52 -11.59
C TYR A 117 -11.09 8.56 -10.59
N LEU A 118 -11.79 7.52 -11.05
CA LEU A 118 -12.37 6.49 -10.18
C LEU A 118 -11.31 5.64 -9.47
N GLU A 119 -10.16 5.38 -10.11
CA GLU A 119 -9.04 4.62 -9.55
C GLU A 119 -8.44 5.32 -8.33
N LEU A 120 -8.34 6.65 -8.35
CA LEU A 120 -7.88 7.42 -7.18
C LEU A 120 -8.76 7.19 -5.94
N ARG A 121 -10.06 6.97 -6.14
CA ARG A 121 -11.02 6.61 -5.07
C ARG A 121 -11.07 5.11 -4.80
N GLY A 122 -10.46 4.27 -5.64
CA GLY A 122 -10.58 2.80 -5.59
C GLY A 122 -11.96 2.29 -6.04
N ALA A 123 -12.66 3.04 -6.90
CA ALA A 123 -13.97 2.70 -7.43
C ALA A 123 -13.96 2.36 -8.94
N ASN A 124 -12.77 2.11 -9.52
CA ASN A 124 -12.63 1.74 -10.92
C ASN A 124 -13.09 0.30 -11.17
N ILE A 125 -13.67 0.07 -12.34
CA ILE A 125 -14.14 -1.26 -12.74
C ILE A 125 -13.08 -1.86 -13.66
N ILE A 126 -12.33 -2.84 -13.14
CA ILE A 126 -11.38 -3.62 -13.92
C ILE A 126 -12.08 -4.91 -14.36
N LEU A 127 -12.41 -5.00 -15.64
CA LEU A 127 -12.89 -6.26 -16.24
C LEU A 127 -11.71 -7.25 -16.27
N ARG A 128 -11.93 -8.48 -15.80
CA ARG A 128 -10.95 -9.56 -15.77
C ARG A 128 -11.49 -10.81 -16.46
#